data_AF-A0A1V5VSE4-F1
#
_entry.id   AF-A0A1V5VSE4-F1
#
_cell.length_a   1.000
_cell.length_b   1.000
_cell.length_c   1.000
_cell.angle_alpha   90.00
_cell.angle_beta   90.00
_cell.angle_gamma   90.00
#
_symmetry.space_group_name_H-M   'P 1'
#
loop_
_entity.id
_entity.type
_entity.pdbx_description
1 polymer ?
#
loop_
_entity_poly.entity_id
_entity_poly.type
_entity_poly.pdbx_seq_one_letter_code
_entity_poly.pdbx_strand_id
1 'polypeptide(L)' 'MLKLCGEKKSEVEEKENTYHRVERSYGSFERVIPFNTQLDEDKVSAVFKNGVLTVTLPKAKEVIKTSRTITINPS' A
#
# COMPACT_ATOMS: atom_id res chain seq x y z
N MET A 1 -5.37 0.69 9.26
CA MET A 1 -4.34 -0.14 8.59
C MET A 1 -4.77 -0.39 7.16
N LEU A 2 -3.83 -0.61 6.22
CA LEU A 2 -4.13 -1.00 4.85
C LEU A 2 -3.80 -2.48 4.67
N LYS A 3 -4.75 -3.26 4.13
CA LYS A 3 -4.56 -4.66 3.75
C LYS A 3 -4.54 -4.78 2.23
N LEU A 4 -3.42 -5.27 1.69
CA LEU A 4 -3.22 -5.52 0.26
C LEU A 4 -3.15 -7.02 0.04
N CYS A 5 -4.12 -7.56 -0.69
CA CYS A 5 -4.17 -8.97 -1.06
C CYS A 5 -4.22 -9.10 -2.58
N GLY A 6 -3.63 -10.17 -3.09
CA GLY A 6 -3.74 -10.53 -4.50
C GLY A 6 -3.13 -11.89 -4.76
N GLU A 7 -3.33 -12.37 -5.98
CA GLU A 7 -2.75 -13.61 -6.46
C GLU A 7 -2.08 -13.34 -7.80
N LYS A 8 -0.81 -13.73 -7.91
CA LYS A 8 -0.12 -13.75 -9.19
C LYS A 8 -0.20 -15.16 -9.76
N LYS A 9 -1.11 -15.35 -10.71
CA LYS A 9 -1.27 -16.63 -11.42
C LYS A 9 -0.08 -16.88 -12.35
N SER A 10 0.31 -18.14 -12.44
CA SER A 10 1.25 -18.64 -13.44
C SER A 10 0.46 -19.01 -14.69
N GLU A 11 0.87 -18.56 -15.89
CA GLU A 11 0.29 -19.03 -17.17
C GLU A 11 0.77 -20.44 -17.54
N VAL A 12 1.46 -21.14 -16.64
CA VAL A 12 2.01 -22.48 -16.84
C VAL A 12 0.94 -23.53 -16.51
N GLU A 13 -0.10 -23.62 -17.33
CA GLU A 13 -1.01 -24.79 -17.30
C GLU A 13 -1.14 -25.51 -18.65
N GLU A 14 -0.53 -25.04 -19.74
CA GLU A 14 -0.64 -25.75 -21.01
C GLU A 14 0.71 -25.99 -21.71
N LYS A 15 1.02 -27.29 -21.83
CA LYS A 15 1.96 -27.95 -22.76
C LYS A 15 3.37 -28.22 -22.23
N GLU A 16 3.54 -29.44 -21.72
CA GLU A 16 4.63 -30.38 -22.08
C GLU A 16 6.06 -29.81 -22.28
N ASN A 17 6.48 -28.81 -21.51
CA ASN A 17 7.84 -28.29 -21.59
C ASN A 17 8.50 -28.31 -20.22
N THR A 18 9.54 -29.12 -20.10
CA THR A 18 10.41 -29.18 -18.93
C THR A 18 11.11 -27.83 -18.76
N TYR A 19 10.60 -26.99 -17.85
CA TYR A 19 11.26 -25.74 -17.52
C TYR A 19 12.62 -26.04 -16.88
N HIS A 20 13.72 -25.66 -17.55
CA HIS A 20 15.05 -25.78 -16.97
C HIS A 20 15.26 -24.85 -15.76
N ARG A 21 14.52 -23.73 -15.69
CA ARG A 21 14.60 -22.76 -14.59
C ARG A 21 13.37 -21.87 -14.52
N VAL A 22 12.83 -21.66 -13.31
CA VAL A 22 11.74 -20.73 -13.01
C VAL A 22 12.23 -19.74 -11.97
N GLU A 23 12.38 -18.47 -12.34
CA GLU A 23 12.89 -17.42 -11.44
C GLU A 23 11.79 -16.51 -10.88
N ARG A 24 10.61 -16.50 -11.52
CA ARG A 24 9.50 -15.65 -11.12
C ARG A 24 8.67 -16.36 -10.07
N SER A 25 8.54 -15.76 -8.90
CA SER A 25 7.59 -16.22 -7.88
C SER A 25 6.15 -16.01 -8.36
N TYR A 26 5.31 -17.03 -8.17
CA TYR A 26 3.87 -17.05 -8.39
C TYR A 26 3.16 -17.38 -7.07
N GLY A 27 1.85 -17.11 -7.00
CA GLY A 27 1.01 -17.40 -5.84
C GLY A 27 0.43 -16.16 -5.18
N SER A 28 -0.27 -16.40 -4.07
CA SER A 28 -0.96 -15.38 -3.28
C SER A 28 0.03 -14.53 -2.48
N PHE A 29 -0.28 -13.25 -2.35
CA PHE A 29 0.44 -12.34 -1.47
C PHE A 29 -0.55 -11.58 -0.58
N GLU A 30 -0.11 -11.34 0.65
CA GLU A 30 -0.78 -10.44 1.59
C GLU A 30 0.26 -9.50 2.20
N ARG A 31 -0.04 -8.20 2.23
CA ARG A 31 0.73 -7.20 2.96
C ARG A 31 -0.20 -6.37 3.82
N VAL A 32 0.15 -6.22 5.08
CA VAL A 32 -0.54 -5.34 6.02
C VAL A 32 0.38 -4.18 6.35
N ILE A 33 -0.09 -2.96 6.11
CA ILE A 33 0.66 -1.72 6.35
C ILE A 33 -0.06 -0.95 7.46
N PRO A 34 0.45 -0.98 8.69
CA PRO A 34 -0.09 -0.17 9.77
C PRO A 34 0.31 1.29 9.58
N PHE A 35 -0.52 2.19 10.08
CA PHE A 35 -0.24 3.62 10.14
C PHE A 35 -0.80 4.18 11.45
N ASN A 36 -0.10 5.15 12.02
CA ASN A 36 -0.43 5.79 13.29
C ASN A 36 -1.26 7.07 13.13
N THR A 37 -1.74 7.34 11.92
CA THR A 37 -2.40 8.58 11.55
C THR A 37 -3.81 8.28 11.06
N GLN A 38 -4.77 9.10 11.47
CA GLN A 38 -6.13 9.04 10.94
C GLN A 38 -6.16 9.50 9.48
N LEU A 39 -6.87 8.75 8.64
CA LEU A 39 -6.98 9.00 7.20
C LEU A 39 -8.36 9.54 6.85
N ASP A 40 -8.46 10.22 5.72
CA ASP A 40 -9.71 10.57 5.07
C ASP A 40 -10.08 9.41 4.11
N GLU A 41 -10.81 8.43 4.63
CA GLU A 41 -11.09 7.17 3.93
C GLU A 41 -11.90 7.38 2.63
N ASP A 42 -12.77 8.38 2.61
CA ASP A 42 -13.59 8.74 1.44
C ASP A 42 -12.77 9.23 0.24
N LYS A 43 -11.50 9.59 0.46
CA LYS A 43 -10.58 10.11 -0.57
C LYS A 43 -9.43 9.17 -0.90
N VAL A 44 -9.48 7.93 -0.42
CA VAL A 44 -8.51 6.91 -0.80
C VAL A 44 -8.66 6.61 -2.29
N SER A 45 -7.53 6.55 -3.00
CA SER A 45 -7.50 6.19 -4.42
C SER A 45 -6.35 5.25 -4.72
N ALA A 46 -6.50 4.48 -5.80
CA ALA A 46 -5.49 3.53 -6.24
C ALA A 46 -5.36 3.54 -7.77
N VAL A 47 -4.13 3.43 -8.26
CA VAL A 47 -3.81 3.37 -9.69
C VAL A 47 -2.84 2.23 -9.92
N PHE A 48 -3.14 1.36 -10.88
CA PHE A 48 -2.23 0.30 -11.32
C PHE A 48 -1.72 0.62 -12.72
N LYS A 49 -0.42 0.85 -12.85
CA LYS A 49 0.20 1.20 -14.13
C LYS A 49 1.56 0.53 -14.24
N ASN A 50 1.83 -0.09 -15.40
CA ASN A 50 3.11 -0.72 -15.72
C ASN A 50 3.60 -1.72 -14.64
N GLY A 51 2.69 -2.50 -14.07
CA GLY A 51 3.02 -3.49 -13.04
C GLY A 51 3.17 -2.93 -11.61
N VAL A 52 2.92 -1.63 -11.39
CA VAL A 52 3.04 -0.99 -10.08
C VAL A 52 1.68 -0.52 -9.59
N LEU A 53 1.30 -0.94 -8.39
CA LEU A 53 0.14 -0.44 -7.66
C LEU A 53 0.55 0.75 -6.79
N THR A 54 -0.01 1.91 -7.06
CA THR A 54 0.12 3.11 -6.23
C THR A 54 -1.18 3.34 -5.48
N VAL A 55 -1.13 3.37 -4.15
CA VAL A 55 -2.29 3.68 -3.29
C VAL A 55 -2.03 5.00 -2.59
N THR A 56 -2.94 5.96 -2.77
CA THR A 56 -2.89 7.28 -2.14
C THR A 56 -3.84 7.30 -0.95
N LEU A 57 -3.28 7.57 0.23
CA LEU A 57 -3.98 7.61 1.52
C LEU A 57 -3.91 9.03 2.11
N PRO A 58 -4.90 9.90 1.85
CA PRO A 58 -4.89 11.25 2.41
C PRO A 58 -5.04 11.23 3.93
N LYS A 59 -4.27 12.06 4.63
CA LYS A 59 -4.43 12.26 6.08
C LYS A 59 -5.73 13.01 6.37
N ALA A 60 -6.40 12.67 7.46
CA ALA A 60 -7.58 13.40 7.93
C ALA A 60 -7.22 14.85 8.24
N LYS A 61 -8.13 15.79 7.93
CA LYS A 61 -7.91 17.24 8.09
C LYS A 61 -7.50 17.63 9.52
N GLU A 62 -8.00 16.93 10.54
CA GLU A 62 -7.67 17.21 11.94
C GLU A 62 -6.22 16.89 12.33
N VAL A 63 -5.52 16.07 11.54
CA VAL A 63 -4.13 15.69 11.80
C VAL A 63 -3.15 16.74 11.25
N ILE A 64 -3.60 17.67 10.40
CA ILE A 64 -2.83 18.83 9.97
C ILE A 64 -2.93 19.93 11.05
N LYS A 65 -2.55 19.61 12.30
CA LYS A 65 -2.35 20.66 13.31
C LYS A 65 -1.00 21.29 13.04
N THR A 66 -1.06 22.44 12.38
CA THR A 66 -0.08 23.52 12.43
C THR A 66 0.60 23.56 13.79
N SER A 67 1.93 23.60 13.78
CA SER A 67 2.78 23.84 14.96
C SER A 67 2.10 24.81 15.92
N ARG A 68 1.99 24.41 17.20
CA ARG A 68 1.48 25.30 18.24
C ARG A 68 2.67 26.01 18.86
N THR A 69 2.77 27.33 18.65
CA THR A 69 3.74 28.16 19.37
C THR A 69 3.25 28.29 20.81
N ILE A 70 4.03 27.81 21.77
CA ILE A 70 3.76 27.97 23.20
C ILE A 70 4.55 29.19 23.67
N THR A 71 3.86 30.26 24.03
CA THR A 71 4.47 31.45 24.62
C THR A 71 4.86 31.15 26.07
N ILE A 72 6.13 31.32 26.41
CA ILE A 72 6.62 31.24 27.79
C ILE A 72 6.56 32.65 28.38
N ASN A 73 5.74 32.84 29.42
CA ASN A 73 5.71 34.09 30.17
C ASN A 73 6.71 34.04 31.33
N PRO A 74 7.60 35.04 31.49
CA PRO A 74 8.47 35.12 32.65
C PRO A 74 7.68 35.47 33.92
N SER A 75 8.18 34.99 35.05
CA SER A 75 7.67 35.23 36.42
C SER A 75 7.86 36.66 36.88
#